data_AF-A0A1T4SK25-F1
#
_entry.id   AF-A0A1T4SK25-F1
#
_cell.length_a   1.000
_cell.length_b   1.000
_cell.length_c   1.000
_cell.angle_alpha   90.00
_cell.angle_beta   90.00
_cell.angle_gamma   90.00
#
_symmetry.space_group_name_H-M   'P 1'
#
loop_
_entity.id
_entity.type
_entity.pdbx_description
1 polymer ?
#
loop_
_entity_poly.entity_id
_entity_poly.type
_entity_poly.pdbx_seq_one_letter_code
_entity_poly.pdbx_strand_id
1 'polypeptide(L)'
;MKKIILPSLLILSSLLLISCSGGDNTSETSNTSLLPKDVQSAIDGEKSTLTQELKNTLSFMGNEERLAYDVYNALYQQFPNINQLKNISTESEYKHISAVQLLVRKYIYDENDFTNLDASPLGYKDTNISVMQAGVYDIKSIQVLYDELYAKGINSEQDALEVGCMVEVTDINDLNEKIEIAKNSSAKDIEAVFNFLREGSYNHYWAFDNGLKNKGIENGCCSLGTIDGVNYCHNEYPK
;
A
#
# COMPACT_ATOMS: atom_id res chain seq x y z
N MET A 1 28.02 -28.97 -41.41
CA MET A 1 29.18 -28.35 -42.10
C MET A 1 28.82 -28.10 -43.56
N LYS A 2 28.71 -26.82 -43.97
CA LYS A 2 29.07 -26.35 -45.31
C LYS A 2 29.07 -24.82 -45.28
N LYS A 3 30.28 -24.27 -45.34
CA LYS A 3 30.56 -22.85 -45.58
C LYS A 3 30.17 -22.54 -47.02
N ILE A 4 29.52 -21.40 -47.26
CA ILE A 4 29.52 -20.77 -48.58
C ILE A 4 30.00 -19.33 -48.38
N ILE A 5 31.08 -19.03 -49.11
CA ILE A 5 31.82 -17.77 -49.11
C ILE A 5 31.28 -16.90 -50.27
N LEU A 6 31.26 -15.59 -50.02
CA LEU A 6 30.84 -14.45 -50.86
C LEU A 6 31.44 -14.42 -52.30
N PRO A 7 30.96 -13.48 -53.13
CA PRO A 7 31.89 -12.39 -53.47
C PRO A 7 31.35 -10.98 -53.23
N SER A 8 32.32 -10.13 -52.97
CA SER A 8 32.29 -8.71 -52.62
C SER A 8 31.99 -7.83 -53.84
N LEU A 9 31.30 -6.69 -53.61
CA LEU A 9 31.33 -5.54 -54.53
C LEU A 9 31.47 -4.23 -53.73
N LEU A 10 32.73 -3.85 -53.53
CA LEU A 10 33.32 -2.49 -53.49
C LEU A 10 32.74 -1.63 -54.66
N ILE A 11 32.46 -0.32 -54.64
CA ILE A 11 32.92 0.89 -53.93
C ILE A 11 31.88 2.01 -54.27
N LEU A 12 31.60 2.99 -53.40
CA LEU A 12 32.02 4.39 -53.59
C LEU A 12 31.59 5.26 -52.40
N SER A 13 32.60 5.90 -51.83
CA SER A 13 32.55 6.95 -50.81
C SER A 13 32.07 8.27 -51.42
N SER A 14 31.20 8.98 -50.71
CA SER A 14 31.21 10.44 -50.69
C SER A 14 30.77 10.94 -49.32
N LEU A 15 31.76 11.41 -48.55
CA LEU A 15 31.57 12.25 -47.37
C LEU A 15 30.82 13.54 -47.74
N LEU A 16 29.82 13.90 -46.93
CA LEU A 16 29.44 15.29 -46.67
C LEU A 16 29.14 15.45 -45.16
N LEU A 17 29.50 16.62 -44.64
CA LEU A 17 29.79 16.93 -43.25
C LEU A 17 28.54 17.25 -42.41
N ILE A 18 28.60 16.77 -41.15
CA ILE A 18 28.08 17.27 -39.87
C ILE A 18 27.03 18.40 -39.88
N SER A 19 25.87 18.11 -39.27
CA SER A 19 25.16 19.05 -38.38
C SER A 19 24.58 18.25 -37.20
N CYS A 20 24.98 18.62 -35.98
CA CYS A 20 24.42 18.09 -34.73
C CYS A 20 23.37 19.07 -34.20
N SER A 21 22.15 18.60 -34.01
CA SER A 21 21.14 19.12 -33.08
C SER A 21 20.06 18.02 -33.02
N GLY A 22 19.93 17.21 -31.98
CA GLY A 22 19.85 17.59 -30.58
C GLY A 22 18.37 17.62 -30.20
N GLY A 23 17.79 16.48 -29.85
CA GLY A 23 16.40 16.38 -29.42
C GLY A 23 15.80 14.98 -29.59
N ASP A 24 16.31 14.00 -28.84
CA ASP A 24 15.53 12.81 -28.52
C ASP A 24 14.33 13.26 -27.68
N ASN A 25 13.16 13.35 -28.31
CA ASN A 25 11.90 13.32 -27.57
C ASN A 25 11.49 11.86 -27.44
N THR A 26 12.18 11.15 -26.54
CA THR A 26 11.55 10.05 -25.82
C THR A 26 10.31 10.64 -25.17
N SER A 27 9.15 10.28 -25.72
CA SER A 27 7.87 10.47 -25.07
C SER A 27 7.87 9.60 -23.81
N GLU A 28 8.50 10.09 -22.74
CA GLU A 28 8.15 9.69 -21.39
C GLU A 28 6.69 10.11 -21.22
N THR A 29 5.82 9.12 -21.37
CA THR A 29 4.46 9.15 -20.86
C THR A 29 4.52 9.75 -19.46
N SER A 30 4.02 10.98 -19.30
CA SER A 30 3.76 11.56 -18.00
C SER A 30 2.85 10.58 -17.27
N ASN A 31 3.42 9.81 -16.35
CA ASN A 31 2.69 9.02 -15.38
C ASN A 31 1.72 9.98 -14.71
N THR A 32 0.42 9.78 -14.94
CA THR A 32 -0.58 10.32 -14.04
C THR A 32 -0.21 9.80 -12.67
N SER A 33 0.29 10.67 -11.78
CA SER A 33 0.67 10.31 -10.42
C SER A 33 -0.47 9.51 -9.79
N LEU A 34 -0.22 8.25 -9.43
CA LEU A 34 -1.19 7.39 -8.73
C LEU A 34 -1.65 8.02 -7.40
N LEU A 35 -0.83 8.92 -6.84
CA LEU A 35 -1.04 9.60 -5.57
C LEU A 35 -1.55 11.04 -5.77
N PRO A 36 -2.32 11.57 -4.81
CA PRO A 36 -2.63 12.99 -4.73
C PRO A 36 -1.38 13.87 -4.79
N LYS A 37 -1.50 15.07 -5.37
CA LYS A 37 -0.35 15.96 -5.62
C LYS A 37 0.38 16.40 -4.36
N ASP A 38 -0.38 16.64 -3.29
CA ASP A 38 0.12 17.00 -1.96
C ASP A 38 0.92 15.86 -1.33
N VAL A 39 0.42 14.62 -1.41
CA VAL A 39 1.14 13.41 -0.97
C VAL A 39 2.44 13.24 -1.74
N GLN A 40 2.38 13.36 -3.08
CA GLN A 40 3.56 13.28 -3.93
C GLN A 40 4.57 14.39 -3.60
N SER A 41 4.11 15.62 -3.40
CA SER A 41 4.97 16.76 -3.02
C SER A 41 5.65 16.55 -1.66
N ALA A 42 4.95 15.95 -0.70
CA ALA A 42 5.53 15.61 0.60
C ALA A 42 6.66 14.57 0.44
N ILE A 43 6.40 13.50 -0.33
CA ILE A 43 7.39 12.45 -0.62
C ILE A 43 8.62 13.03 -1.33
N ASP A 44 8.44 13.88 -2.33
CA ASP A 44 9.53 14.47 -3.12
C ASP A 44 10.30 15.58 -2.38
N GLY A 45 9.76 16.06 -1.24
CA GLY A 45 10.39 17.06 -0.40
C GLY A 45 11.71 16.60 0.24
N GLU A 46 12.34 17.51 0.99
CA GLU A 46 13.59 17.23 1.71
C GLU A 46 13.47 15.99 2.62
N LYS A 47 14.56 15.23 2.76
CA LYS A 47 14.61 14.09 3.68
C LYS A 47 14.67 14.58 5.12
N SER A 48 13.75 14.09 5.94
CA SER A 48 13.81 14.17 7.39
C SER A 48 14.92 13.26 7.94
N THR A 49 15.43 13.54 9.14
CA THR A 49 16.30 12.57 9.83
C THR A 49 15.43 11.57 10.57
N LEU A 50 15.48 10.29 10.20
CA LEU A 50 14.68 9.26 10.86
C LEU A 50 15.36 8.68 12.10
N THR A 51 14.57 8.51 13.16
CA THR A 51 14.88 7.63 14.28
C THR A 51 14.72 6.17 13.86
N GLN A 52 15.29 5.23 14.62
CA GLN A 52 15.07 3.80 14.37
C GLN A 52 13.60 3.41 14.53
N GLU A 53 12.90 4.04 15.47
CA GLU A 53 11.47 3.88 15.68
C GLU A 53 10.69 4.20 14.40
N LEU A 54 10.95 5.36 13.77
CA LEU A 54 10.29 5.71 12.51
C LEU A 54 10.61 4.77 11.36
N LYS A 55 11.84 4.25 11.26
CA LYS A 55 12.15 3.22 10.26
C LYS A 55 11.26 1.99 10.46
N ASN A 56 11.13 1.52 11.70
CA ASN A 56 10.26 0.39 12.03
C ASN A 56 8.77 0.71 11.84
N THR A 57 8.36 1.97 12.03
CA THR A 57 7.01 2.42 11.71
C THR A 57 6.71 2.27 10.22
N LEU A 58 7.67 2.60 9.33
CA LEU A 58 7.50 2.44 7.89
C LEU A 58 7.35 0.97 7.48
N SER A 59 8.14 0.05 8.06
CA SER A 59 7.98 -1.39 7.78
C SER A 59 6.66 -1.93 8.31
N PHE A 60 6.22 -1.47 9.48
CA PHE A 60 4.94 -1.87 10.06
C PHE A 60 3.77 -1.42 9.19
N MET A 61 3.67 -0.12 8.87
CA MET A 61 2.59 0.37 8.02
C MET A 61 2.63 -0.29 6.63
N GLY A 62 3.82 -0.57 6.10
CA GLY A 62 3.91 -1.24 4.81
C GLY A 62 3.29 -2.64 4.84
N ASN A 63 3.51 -3.39 5.92
CA ASN A 63 2.93 -4.71 6.15
C ASN A 63 1.41 -4.63 6.46
N GLU A 64 0.97 -3.64 7.23
CA GLU A 64 -0.43 -3.44 7.61
C GLU A 64 -1.33 -3.08 6.41
N GLU A 65 -0.91 -2.11 5.59
CA GLU A 65 -1.61 -1.74 4.35
C GLU A 65 -1.62 -2.91 3.35
N ARG A 66 -0.54 -3.70 3.34
CA ARG A 66 -0.48 -4.94 2.55
C ARG A 66 -1.48 -5.97 3.06
N LEU A 67 -1.65 -6.09 4.37
CA LEU A 67 -2.65 -6.96 4.97
C LEU A 67 -4.06 -6.58 4.56
N ALA A 68 -4.41 -5.29 4.60
CA ALA A 68 -5.70 -4.80 4.14
C ALA A 68 -5.93 -5.18 2.66
N TYR A 69 -4.95 -4.90 1.79
CA TYR A 69 -5.00 -5.28 0.38
C TYR A 69 -5.23 -6.79 0.18
N ASP A 70 -4.47 -7.62 0.87
CA ASP A 70 -4.52 -9.08 0.69
C ASP A 70 -5.82 -9.69 1.23
N VAL A 71 -6.26 -9.29 2.42
CA VAL A 71 -7.48 -9.84 3.01
C VAL A 71 -8.69 -9.44 2.18
N TYR A 72 -8.76 -8.21 1.68
CA TYR A 72 -9.85 -7.76 0.82
C TYR A 72 -9.89 -8.48 -0.52
N ASN A 73 -8.74 -8.68 -1.16
CA ASN A 73 -8.67 -9.45 -2.40
C ASN A 73 -9.07 -10.92 -2.18
N ALA A 74 -8.63 -11.53 -1.08
CA ALA A 74 -8.97 -12.92 -0.75
C ALA A 74 -10.47 -13.08 -0.46
N LEU A 75 -11.05 -12.17 0.32
CA LEU A 75 -12.49 -12.17 0.63
C LEU A 75 -13.34 -11.84 -0.60
N TYR A 76 -12.88 -10.98 -1.50
CA TYR A 76 -13.60 -10.70 -2.76
C TYR A 76 -13.65 -11.91 -3.68
N GLN A 77 -12.60 -12.74 -3.71
CA GLN A 77 -12.62 -14.01 -4.46
C GLN A 77 -13.71 -14.95 -3.93
N GLN A 78 -13.93 -14.95 -2.62
CA GLN A 78 -14.98 -15.75 -1.98
C GLN A 78 -16.38 -15.14 -2.13
N PHE A 79 -16.49 -13.81 -2.08
CA PHE A 79 -17.75 -13.06 -2.09
C PHE A 79 -17.74 -11.95 -3.16
N PRO A 80 -17.80 -12.30 -4.46
CA PRO A 80 -17.61 -11.36 -5.57
C PRO A 80 -18.71 -10.31 -5.73
N ASN A 81 -19.81 -10.43 -4.97
CA ASN A 81 -20.90 -9.46 -4.90
C ASN A 81 -20.63 -8.29 -3.94
N ILE A 82 -19.60 -8.38 -3.09
CA ILE A 82 -19.20 -7.30 -2.17
C ILE A 82 -18.19 -6.40 -2.88
N ASN A 83 -18.70 -5.47 -3.69
CA ASN A 83 -17.84 -4.57 -4.50
C ASN A 83 -16.91 -3.68 -3.66
N GLN A 84 -17.25 -3.41 -2.40
CA GLN A 84 -16.41 -2.64 -1.48
C GLN A 84 -15.02 -3.29 -1.33
N LEU A 85 -14.95 -4.62 -1.14
CA LEU A 85 -13.68 -5.35 -1.00
C LEU A 85 -12.78 -5.14 -2.23
N LYS A 86 -13.35 -5.25 -3.44
CA LYS A 86 -12.60 -5.00 -4.68
C LYS A 86 -12.18 -3.54 -4.82
N ASN A 87 -13.12 -2.61 -4.66
CA ASN A 87 -12.86 -1.20 -4.94
C ASN A 87 -11.84 -0.63 -3.95
N ILE A 88 -11.97 -0.94 -2.66
CA ILE A 88 -11.04 -0.47 -1.63
C ILE A 88 -9.64 -1.03 -1.87
N SER A 89 -9.50 -2.34 -2.07
CA SER A 89 -8.19 -2.95 -2.33
C SER A 89 -7.51 -2.44 -3.61
N THR A 90 -8.24 -2.37 -4.73
CA THR A 90 -7.65 -2.03 -6.03
C THR A 90 -7.44 -0.53 -6.25
N GLU A 91 -8.30 0.31 -5.68
CA GLU A 91 -8.28 1.75 -5.92
C GLU A 91 -7.68 2.55 -4.76
N SER A 92 -7.64 1.99 -3.54
CA SER A 92 -7.19 2.69 -2.34
C SER A 92 -5.98 2.04 -1.67
N GLU A 93 -6.08 0.79 -1.22
CA GLU A 93 -4.95 0.14 -0.52
C GLU A 93 -3.71 0.00 -1.41
N TYR A 94 -3.92 -0.22 -2.71
CA TYR A 94 -2.82 -0.17 -3.68
C TYR A 94 -2.07 1.18 -3.64
N LYS A 95 -2.78 2.31 -3.50
CA LYS A 95 -2.18 3.64 -3.38
C LYS A 95 -1.51 3.83 -2.02
N HIS A 96 -2.11 3.35 -0.94
CA HIS A 96 -1.50 3.39 0.40
C HIS A 96 -0.15 2.67 0.41
N ILE A 97 -0.12 1.41 -0.03
CA ILE A 97 1.11 0.61 -0.16
C ILE A 97 2.11 1.34 -1.07
N SER A 98 1.66 1.90 -2.20
CA SER A 98 2.53 2.66 -3.10
C SER A 98 3.16 3.88 -2.42
N ALA A 99 2.40 4.61 -1.60
CA ALA A 99 2.91 5.76 -0.86
C ALA A 99 3.94 5.36 0.21
N VAL A 100 3.68 4.27 0.96
CA VAL A 100 4.63 3.75 1.95
C VAL A 100 5.89 3.21 1.29
N GLN A 101 5.78 2.47 0.17
CA GLN A 101 6.94 2.02 -0.61
C GLN A 101 7.82 3.20 -1.05
N LEU A 102 7.23 4.32 -1.45
CA LEU A 102 7.99 5.52 -1.83
C LEU A 102 8.74 6.12 -0.63
N LEU A 103 8.12 6.15 0.56
CA LEU A 103 8.83 6.55 1.79
C LEU A 103 9.96 5.57 2.15
N VAL A 104 9.72 4.26 2.04
CA VAL A 104 10.75 3.24 2.26
C VAL A 104 11.89 3.43 1.27
N ARG A 105 11.64 3.65 -0.03
CA ARG A 105 12.69 3.97 -1.01
C ARG A 105 13.45 5.25 -0.67
N LYS A 106 12.75 6.26 -0.16
CA LYS A 106 13.34 7.53 0.25
C LYS A 106 14.30 7.34 1.43
N TYR A 107 13.98 6.52 2.42
CA TYR A 107 14.71 6.49 3.68
C TYR A 107 15.55 5.24 3.95
N ILE A 108 15.20 4.11 3.35
CA ILE A 108 15.75 2.80 3.69
C ILE A 108 16.63 2.34 2.52
N TYR A 109 17.94 2.25 2.76
CA TYR A 109 18.88 1.77 1.74
C TYR A 109 18.88 0.25 1.67
N ASP A 110 18.89 -0.41 2.83
CA ASP A 110 18.84 -1.85 3.03
C ASP A 110 17.66 -2.17 3.97
N GLU A 111 16.79 -3.11 3.60
CA GLU A 111 15.65 -3.50 4.44
C GLU A 111 16.07 -4.21 5.74
N ASN A 112 17.33 -4.65 5.82
CA ASN A 112 17.91 -5.09 7.09
C ASN A 112 18.08 -3.94 8.11
N ASP A 113 17.86 -2.67 7.72
CA ASP A 113 17.78 -1.54 8.64
C ASP A 113 16.53 -1.60 9.54
N PHE A 114 15.52 -2.40 9.19
CA PHE A 114 14.37 -2.64 10.04
C PHE A 114 14.75 -3.58 11.18
N THR A 115 14.44 -3.19 12.42
CA THR A 115 14.78 -3.98 13.61
C THR A 115 13.56 -4.62 14.26
N ASN A 116 12.38 -4.51 13.64
CA ASN A 116 11.11 -5.05 14.09
C ASN A 116 10.63 -6.26 13.29
N LEU A 117 11.49 -6.83 12.43
CA LEU A 117 11.14 -8.01 11.65
C LEU A 117 11.40 -9.28 12.44
N ASP A 118 10.48 -10.23 12.34
CA ASP A 118 10.59 -11.58 12.91
C ASP A 118 11.07 -12.61 11.87
N ALA A 119 11.15 -12.21 10.60
CA ALA A 119 11.65 -13.01 9.48
C ALA A 119 12.56 -12.17 8.55
N SER A 120 13.14 -12.82 7.53
CA SER A 120 13.90 -12.10 6.51
C SER A 120 12.99 -11.13 5.74
N PRO A 121 13.46 -9.91 5.40
CA PRO A 121 12.68 -8.95 4.64
C PRO A 121 12.14 -9.55 3.33
N LEU A 122 10.88 -9.25 3.03
CA LEU A 122 10.18 -9.81 1.85
C LEU A 122 10.39 -8.98 0.57
N GLY A 123 11.33 -8.03 0.55
CA GLY A 123 11.58 -7.18 -0.61
C GLY A 123 10.49 -6.11 -0.80
N TYR A 124 9.90 -5.62 0.28
CA TYR A 124 8.75 -4.71 0.26
C TYR A 124 9.00 -3.45 -0.57
N LYS A 125 10.21 -2.88 -0.47
CA LYS A 125 10.63 -1.62 -1.09
C LYS A 125 10.44 -1.61 -2.62
N ASP A 126 10.84 -2.67 -3.30
CA ASP A 126 10.94 -2.69 -4.77
C ASP A 126 10.13 -3.79 -5.46
N THR A 127 9.50 -4.69 -4.69
CA THR A 127 8.60 -5.69 -5.25
C THR A 127 7.30 -5.04 -5.70
N ASN A 128 6.84 -5.37 -6.91
CA ASN A 128 5.54 -4.90 -7.39
C ASN A 128 4.42 -5.55 -6.54
N ILE A 129 3.46 -4.74 -6.10
CA ILE A 129 2.34 -5.15 -5.23
C ILE A 129 1.60 -6.38 -5.79
N SER A 130 1.40 -6.46 -7.11
CA SER A 130 0.66 -7.57 -7.73
C SER A 130 1.39 -8.92 -7.73
N VAL A 131 2.71 -8.93 -7.51
CA VAL A 131 3.53 -10.16 -7.48
C VAL A 131 4.06 -10.49 -6.07
N MET A 132 3.83 -9.62 -5.09
CA MET A 132 4.05 -9.95 -3.69
C MET A 132 3.18 -11.15 -3.31
N GLN A 133 3.74 -12.09 -2.54
CA GLN A 133 3.01 -13.26 -2.08
C GLN A 133 1.93 -12.83 -1.09
N ALA A 134 0.66 -13.09 -1.42
CA ALA A 134 -0.45 -12.71 -0.56
C ALA A 134 -0.47 -13.51 0.75
N GLY A 135 -0.80 -12.84 1.85
CA GLY A 135 -0.97 -13.48 3.16
C GLY A 135 0.33 -13.92 3.85
N VAL A 136 1.48 -13.36 3.44
CA VAL A 136 2.79 -13.63 4.04
C VAL A 136 3.43 -12.32 4.47
N TYR A 137 3.83 -12.25 5.75
CA TYR A 137 4.38 -11.04 6.38
C TYR A 137 5.64 -11.35 7.18
N ASP A 138 6.56 -10.40 7.23
CA ASP A 138 7.82 -10.50 7.99
C ASP A 138 7.72 -9.96 9.43
N ILE A 139 6.54 -9.47 9.81
CA ILE A 139 6.19 -9.06 11.19
C ILE A 139 5.15 -10.03 11.73
N LYS A 140 5.48 -10.75 12.81
CA LYS A 140 4.66 -11.85 13.33
C LYS A 140 3.27 -11.40 13.75
N SER A 141 3.13 -10.22 14.34
CA SER A 141 1.82 -9.69 14.74
C SER A 141 0.90 -9.44 13.54
N ILE A 142 1.45 -8.97 12.42
CA ILE A 142 0.69 -8.78 11.17
C ILE A 142 0.29 -10.13 10.58
N GLN A 143 1.19 -11.12 10.60
CA GLN A 143 0.83 -12.47 10.15
C GLN A 143 -0.34 -13.06 10.94
N VAL A 144 -0.30 -12.96 12.26
CA VAL A 144 -1.38 -13.44 13.14
C VAL A 144 -2.69 -12.71 12.83
N LEU A 145 -2.64 -11.38 12.70
CA LEU A 145 -3.83 -10.58 12.37
C LEU A 145 -4.43 -11.00 11.02
N TYR A 146 -3.62 -11.21 9.98
CA TYR A 146 -4.11 -11.67 8.69
C TYR A 146 -4.79 -13.04 8.80
N ASP A 147 -4.16 -14.00 9.49
CA ASP A 147 -4.68 -15.35 9.65
C ASP A 147 -6.04 -15.34 10.36
N GLU A 148 -6.19 -14.53 11.41
CA GLU A 148 -7.42 -14.36 12.18
C GLU A 148 -8.54 -13.70 11.37
N LEU A 149 -8.23 -12.59 10.70
CA LEU A 149 -9.19 -11.86 9.87
C LEU A 149 -9.64 -12.68 8.66
N TYR A 150 -8.71 -13.36 7.99
CA TYR A 150 -9.05 -14.26 6.89
C TYR A 150 -9.94 -15.41 7.38
N ALA A 151 -9.57 -16.08 8.48
CA ALA A 151 -10.34 -17.18 9.05
C ALA A 151 -11.76 -16.76 9.47
N LYS A 152 -11.93 -15.53 9.99
CA LYS A 152 -13.26 -14.97 10.27
C LYS A 152 -14.01 -14.67 8.97
N GLY A 153 -13.41 -13.88 8.07
CA GLY A 153 -14.09 -13.27 6.94
C GLY A 153 -14.63 -14.28 5.94
N ILE A 154 -13.99 -15.43 5.76
CA ILE A 154 -14.44 -16.47 4.81
C ILE A 154 -15.73 -17.18 5.22
N ASN A 155 -16.20 -17.03 6.46
CA ASN A 155 -17.35 -17.77 6.96
C ASN A 155 -18.68 -17.29 6.34
N SER A 156 -18.82 -15.98 6.10
CA SER A 156 -20.04 -15.41 5.52
C SER A 156 -19.81 -14.02 4.91
N GLU A 157 -20.73 -13.56 4.07
CA GLU A 157 -20.68 -12.19 3.55
C GLU A 157 -20.76 -11.13 4.66
N GLN A 158 -21.47 -11.43 5.75
CA GLN A 158 -21.51 -10.53 6.91
C GLN A 158 -20.15 -10.50 7.60
N ASP A 159 -19.54 -11.66 7.85
CA ASP A 159 -18.20 -11.74 8.43
C ASP A 159 -17.15 -11.03 7.57
N ALA A 160 -17.25 -11.12 6.25
CA ALA A 160 -16.34 -10.43 5.35
C ALA A 160 -16.44 -8.89 5.45
N LEU A 161 -17.66 -8.35 5.61
CA LEU A 161 -17.86 -6.91 5.84
C LEU A 161 -17.44 -6.48 7.25
N GLU A 162 -17.69 -7.32 8.26
CA GLU A 162 -17.21 -7.11 9.62
C GLU A 162 -15.68 -7.09 9.68
N VAL A 163 -15.00 -7.99 8.97
CA VAL A 163 -13.54 -7.97 8.82
C VAL A 163 -13.06 -6.67 8.19
N GLY A 164 -13.78 -6.13 7.20
CA GLY A 164 -13.54 -4.79 6.69
C GLY A 164 -13.56 -3.74 7.80
N CYS A 165 -14.63 -3.68 8.62
CA CYS A 165 -14.66 -2.78 9.77
C CYS A 165 -13.48 -2.99 10.74
N MET A 166 -13.09 -4.24 10.98
CA MET A 166 -12.00 -4.56 11.90
C MET A 166 -10.64 -4.07 11.40
N VAL A 167 -10.33 -4.30 10.12
CA VAL A 167 -9.10 -3.81 9.48
C VAL A 167 -9.01 -2.30 9.59
N GLU A 168 -10.06 -1.58 9.20
CA GLU A 168 -10.02 -0.11 9.16
C GLU A 168 -9.90 0.51 10.56
N VAL A 169 -10.55 -0.06 11.57
CA VAL A 169 -10.41 0.44 12.96
C VAL A 169 -9.01 0.16 13.50
N THR A 170 -8.45 -1.02 13.24
CA THR A 170 -7.07 -1.32 13.61
C THR A 170 -6.11 -0.34 12.95
N ASP A 171 -6.20 -0.17 11.63
CA ASP A 171 -5.35 0.72 10.85
C ASP A 171 -5.45 2.19 11.33
N ILE A 172 -6.66 2.69 11.60
CA ILE A 172 -6.86 4.05 12.13
C ILE A 172 -6.22 4.23 13.51
N ASN A 173 -6.38 3.26 14.42
CA ASN A 173 -5.81 3.34 15.76
C ASN A 173 -4.28 3.37 15.70
N ASP A 174 -3.72 2.52 14.85
CA ASP A 174 -2.31 2.40 14.58
C ASP A 174 -1.73 3.66 13.91
N LEU A 175 -2.42 4.21 12.92
CA LEU A 175 -2.06 5.47 12.27
C LEU A 175 -2.11 6.65 13.24
N ASN A 176 -3.07 6.70 14.16
CA ASN A 176 -3.13 7.76 15.18
C ASN A 176 -1.87 7.78 16.05
N GLU A 177 -1.37 6.62 16.49
CA GLU A 177 -0.11 6.52 17.23
C GLU A 177 1.08 6.95 16.35
N LYS A 178 1.16 6.40 15.13
CA LYS A 178 2.31 6.57 14.24
C LYS A 178 2.45 7.99 13.68
N ILE A 179 1.34 8.70 13.52
CA ILE A 179 1.33 10.13 13.19
C ILE A 179 1.97 10.95 14.33
N GLU A 180 1.72 10.60 15.59
CA GLU A 180 2.36 11.29 16.72
C GLU A 180 3.87 11.00 16.78
N ILE A 181 4.30 9.78 16.47
CA ILE A 181 5.74 9.45 16.33
C ILE A 181 6.40 10.31 15.23
N ALA A 182 5.74 10.45 14.07
CA ALA A 182 6.23 11.29 12.98
C ALA A 182 6.32 12.76 13.37
N LYS A 183 5.31 13.30 14.05
CA LYS A 183 5.31 14.67 14.59
C LYS A 183 6.44 14.92 15.58
N ASN A 184 6.62 14.01 16.55
CA ASN A 184 7.65 14.11 17.58
C ASN A 184 9.06 14.09 16.99
N SER A 185 9.24 13.42 15.84
CA SER A 185 10.51 13.37 15.11
C SER A 185 10.65 14.46 14.05
N SER A 186 9.68 15.38 13.94
CA SER A 186 9.62 16.41 12.90
C SER A 186 9.67 15.85 11.46
N ALA A 187 9.21 14.61 11.25
CA ALA A 187 9.17 13.95 9.95
C ALA A 187 7.90 14.34 9.18
N LYS A 188 7.88 15.58 8.68
CA LYS A 188 6.69 16.21 8.06
C LYS A 188 6.14 15.47 6.84
N ASP A 189 7.01 14.84 6.08
CA ASP A 189 6.62 14.06 4.91
C ASP A 189 5.96 12.74 5.29
N ILE A 190 6.50 12.02 6.27
CA ILE A 190 5.88 10.81 6.83
C ILE A 190 4.53 11.16 7.48
N GLU A 191 4.47 12.26 8.24
CA GLU A 191 3.23 12.79 8.81
C GLU A 191 2.17 13.00 7.72
N ALA A 192 2.53 13.63 6.60
CA ALA A 192 1.60 13.88 5.49
C ALA A 192 1.08 12.58 4.85
N VAL A 193 1.95 11.60 4.60
CA VAL A 193 1.53 10.31 4.05
C VAL A 193 0.62 9.55 5.02
N PHE A 194 0.95 9.49 6.31
CA PHE A 194 0.13 8.77 7.28
C PHE A 194 -1.24 9.44 7.49
N ASN A 195 -1.33 10.76 7.43
CA ASN A 195 -2.65 11.41 7.40
C ASN A 195 -3.43 11.02 6.14
N PHE A 196 -2.80 10.98 4.96
CA PHE A 196 -3.47 10.53 3.74
C PHE A 196 -4.03 9.10 3.85
N LEU A 197 -3.24 8.16 4.38
CA LEU A 197 -3.69 6.79 4.67
C LEU A 197 -4.92 6.82 5.58
N ARG A 198 -4.84 7.51 6.72
CA ARG A 198 -5.92 7.56 7.72
C ARG A 198 -7.22 8.15 7.18
N GLU A 199 -7.13 9.20 6.36
CA GLU A 199 -8.31 9.76 5.69
C GLU A 199 -8.93 8.75 4.71
N GLY A 200 -8.11 7.92 4.05
CA GLY A 200 -8.59 6.77 3.28
C GLY A 200 -9.35 5.77 4.16
N SER A 201 -8.74 5.35 5.27
CA SER A 201 -9.30 4.36 6.19
C SER A 201 -10.63 4.80 6.81
N TYR A 202 -10.83 6.10 7.08
CA TYR A 202 -12.14 6.63 7.48
C TYR A 202 -13.22 6.37 6.42
N ASN A 203 -12.90 6.62 5.15
CA ASN A 203 -13.83 6.38 4.04
C ASN A 203 -14.13 4.88 3.88
N HIS A 204 -13.13 4.03 4.07
CA HIS A 204 -13.28 2.58 3.99
C HIS A 204 -14.18 2.05 5.12
N TYR A 205 -13.96 2.51 6.36
CA TYR A 205 -14.81 2.15 7.50
C TYR A 205 -16.28 2.43 7.20
N TRP A 206 -16.59 3.61 6.66
CA TRP A 206 -17.96 3.95 6.29
C TRP A 206 -18.49 3.14 5.10
N ALA A 207 -17.64 2.71 4.18
CA ALA A 207 -18.04 1.83 3.09
C ALA A 207 -18.45 0.43 3.61
N PHE A 208 -17.71 -0.14 4.57
CA PHE A 208 -18.04 -1.40 5.21
C PHE A 208 -19.26 -1.30 6.13
N ASP A 209 -19.36 -0.21 6.91
CA ASP A 209 -20.53 0.10 7.75
C ASP A 209 -21.82 0.14 6.92
N ASN A 210 -21.79 0.87 5.79
CA ASN A 210 -22.92 0.92 4.86
C ASN A 210 -23.19 -0.44 4.20
N GLY A 211 -22.14 -1.22 3.92
CA GLY A 211 -22.27 -2.60 3.43
C GLY A 211 -23.08 -3.47 4.40
N LEU A 212 -22.75 -3.42 5.69
CA LEU A 212 -23.48 -4.14 6.74
C LEU A 212 -24.93 -3.68 6.85
N LYS A 213 -25.17 -2.36 6.85
CA LYS A 213 -26.53 -1.79 6.90
C LYS A 213 -27.39 -2.22 5.73
N ASN A 214 -26.81 -2.28 4.52
CA ASN A 214 -27.51 -2.77 3.33
C ASN A 214 -27.89 -4.26 3.41
N LYS A 215 -27.21 -5.04 4.27
CA LYS A 215 -27.56 -6.44 4.58
C LYS A 215 -28.56 -6.57 5.74
N GLY A 216 -29.06 -5.47 6.28
CA GLY A 216 -30.01 -5.47 7.39
C GLY A 216 -29.36 -5.48 8.78
N ILE A 217 -28.05 -5.29 8.88
CA ILE A 217 -27.34 -5.13 10.15
C ILE A 217 -27.42 -3.65 10.55
N GLU A 218 -28.50 -3.29 11.27
CA GLU A 218 -28.92 -1.90 11.50
C GLU A 218 -27.81 -1.00 12.08
N ASN A 219 -26.99 -1.53 12.99
CA ASN A 219 -25.91 -0.79 13.63
C ASN A 219 -24.59 -0.80 12.82
N GLY A 220 -24.56 -1.42 11.64
CA GLY A 220 -23.36 -1.50 10.80
C GLY A 220 -22.15 -2.02 11.57
N CYS A 221 -21.01 -1.33 11.46
CA CYS A 221 -19.77 -1.73 12.15
C CYS A 221 -19.92 -1.72 13.69
N CYS A 222 -20.80 -0.88 14.25
CA CYS A 222 -21.06 -0.86 15.70
C CYS A 222 -21.63 -2.18 16.24
N SER A 223 -22.13 -3.07 15.38
CA SER A 223 -22.66 -4.38 15.79
C SER A 223 -21.57 -5.31 16.34
N LEU A 224 -20.30 -5.07 16.00
CA LEU A 224 -19.15 -5.79 16.55
C LEU A 224 -18.92 -5.50 18.04
N GLY A 225 -19.34 -4.32 18.52
CA GLY A 225 -19.12 -3.91 19.90
C GLY A 225 -17.63 -3.77 20.24
N THR A 226 -17.20 -4.38 21.34
CA THR A 226 -15.81 -4.37 21.79
C THR A 226 -15.25 -5.79 21.77
N ILE A 227 -14.14 -6.00 21.06
CA ILE A 227 -13.42 -7.28 20.99
C ILE A 227 -11.98 -7.00 21.42
N ASP A 228 -11.49 -7.78 22.39
CA ASP A 228 -10.13 -7.67 22.94
C ASP A 228 -9.71 -6.24 23.36
N GLY A 229 -10.69 -5.46 23.84
CA GLY A 229 -10.49 -4.09 24.29
C GLY A 229 -10.57 -3.02 23.19
N VAL A 230 -10.72 -3.41 21.93
CA VAL A 230 -10.92 -2.51 20.79
C VAL A 230 -12.42 -2.31 20.57
N ASN A 231 -12.89 -1.06 20.65
CA ASN A 231 -14.25 -0.69 20.27
C ASN A 231 -14.32 -0.52 18.75
N TYR A 232 -15.28 -1.14 18.07
CA TYR A 232 -15.48 -1.00 16.63
C TYR A 232 -16.64 -0.07 16.26
N CYS A 233 -17.25 0.59 17.25
CA CYS A 233 -18.26 1.59 17.04
C CYS A 233 -17.67 2.99 17.09
N HIS A 234 -17.42 3.57 15.91
CA HIS A 234 -16.86 4.90 15.74
C HIS A 234 -17.77 5.80 14.91
N ASN A 235 -18.78 6.38 15.57
CA ASN A 235 -19.71 7.31 14.90
C ASN A 235 -19.12 8.71 14.70
N GLU A 236 -17.99 8.97 15.34
CA GLU A 236 -17.24 10.22 15.32
C GLU A 236 -16.24 10.33 14.17
N TYR A 237 -15.95 9.23 13.46
CA TYR A 237 -15.03 9.27 12.32
C TYR A 237 -15.55 10.21 11.21
N PRO A 238 -14.67 11.01 10.58
CA PRO A 238 -15.01 11.84 9.43
C PRO A 238 -15.68 11.03 8.31
N LYS A 239 -16.58 11.68 7.55
CA LYS A 239 -17.35 11.12 6.43
C LYS A 239 -17.09 11.89 5.15
#